data_AF-A0A1F4XEL7-F1
#
_entry.id   AF-A0A1F4XEL7-F1
#
_cell.length_a   1.000
_cell.length_b   1.000
_cell.length_c   1.000
_cell.angle_alpha   90.00
_cell.angle_beta   90.00
_cell.angle_gamma   90.00
#
_symmetry.space_group_name_H-M   'P 1'
#
loop_
_entity.id
_entity.type
_entity.pdbx_description
1 polymer ?
#
loop_
_entity_poly.entity_id
_entity_poly.type
_entity_poly.pdbx_seq_one_letter_code
_entity_poly.pdbx_strand_id
1 'polypeptide(L)'
;MSEEPLFDNFFENFTHSCATARMLLQKAHDQGNLIEGLILYAALTDAFLRNMVAIKTGTKTSGHKSLRLDDIALDEAFFFHDEKRWFTERQIFQMALETEVIDENEFKQLNELYSFRNRIVHRFITSYVSYGDLAPKLVEYEGLYNNFFKKLEAMEKGPPISDEERNAMHKRILRKIGRQLKETGTET
;
A
#
# COMPACT_ATOMS: atom_id res chain seq x y z
N MET A 1 26.51 10.86 -2.22
CA MET A 1 25.46 9.97 -2.79
C MET A 1 25.62 8.63 -2.08
N SER A 2 24.59 8.11 -1.41
CA SER A 2 24.73 6.82 -0.73
C SER A 2 24.82 5.71 -1.78
N GLU A 3 25.94 4.99 -1.80
CA GLU A 3 26.24 3.93 -2.77
C GLU A 3 25.45 2.63 -2.54
N GLU A 4 24.75 2.50 -1.41
CA GLU A 4 23.85 1.37 -1.16
C GLU A 4 22.43 1.66 -1.68
N PRO A 5 21.81 0.71 -2.42
CA PRO A 5 20.39 0.79 -2.71
C PRO A 5 19.59 0.83 -1.40
N LEU A 6 18.52 1.63 -1.37
CA LEU A 6 17.69 1.77 -0.16
C LEU A 6 17.07 0.43 0.31
N PHE A 7 16.98 -0.56 -0.58
CA PHE A 7 16.38 -1.88 -0.35
C PHE A 7 17.07 -2.95 -1.21
N ASP A 8 16.99 -4.20 -0.76
CA ASP A 8 17.71 -5.32 -1.40
C ASP A 8 16.95 -5.89 -2.60
N ASN A 9 15.62 -5.75 -2.65
CA ASN A 9 14.78 -6.15 -3.80
C ASN A 9 13.49 -5.30 -3.91
N PHE A 10 12.76 -5.47 -5.02
CA PHE A 10 11.54 -4.70 -5.32
C PHE A 10 10.40 -4.95 -4.33
N PHE A 11 10.27 -6.19 -3.85
CA PHE A 11 9.23 -6.56 -2.88
C PHE A 11 9.49 -5.92 -1.51
N GLU A 12 10.74 -5.91 -1.04
CA GLU A 12 11.11 -5.18 0.17
C GLU A 12 10.82 -3.68 0.02
N ASN A 13 11.23 -3.06 -1.09
CA ASN A 13 10.90 -1.66 -1.34
C ASN A 13 9.38 -1.42 -1.30
N PHE A 14 8.58 -2.30 -1.88
CA PHE A 14 7.12 -2.20 -1.87
C PHE A 14 6.56 -2.27 -0.44
N THR A 15 6.96 -3.27 0.36
CA THR A 15 6.51 -3.43 1.76
C THR A 15 6.93 -2.24 2.63
N HIS A 16 8.18 -1.78 2.51
CA HIS A 16 8.63 -0.60 3.22
C HIS A 16 7.91 0.68 2.75
N SER A 17 7.54 0.78 1.47
CA SER A 17 6.72 1.89 0.96
C SER A 17 5.36 1.92 1.64
N CYS A 18 4.71 0.77 1.83
CA CYS A 18 3.43 0.67 2.50
C CYS A 18 3.53 1.16 3.95
N ALA A 19 4.55 0.70 4.69
CA ALA A 19 4.79 1.14 6.06
C ALA A 19 5.06 2.67 6.14
N THR A 20 5.89 3.20 5.23
CA THR A 20 6.13 4.65 5.12
C THR A 20 4.83 5.41 4.82
N ALA A 21 4.02 4.95 3.86
CA ALA A 21 2.76 5.59 3.50
C ALA A 21 1.77 5.59 4.68
N ARG A 22 1.75 4.53 5.50
CA ARG A 22 0.93 4.47 6.71
C ARG A 22 1.35 5.48 7.77
N MET A 23 2.66 5.69 7.95
CA MET A 23 3.17 6.72 8.86
C MET A 23 2.83 8.13 8.36
N LEU A 24 2.96 8.38 7.06
CA LEU A 24 2.56 9.65 6.46
C LEU A 24 1.05 9.88 6.59
N LEU A 25 0.24 8.82 6.44
CA LEU A 25 -1.21 8.90 6.58
C LEU A 25 -1.59 9.31 8.00
N GLN A 26 -0.92 8.73 9.00
CA GLN A 26 -1.13 9.12 10.40
C GLN A 26 -0.81 10.60 10.60
N LYS A 27 0.33 11.06 10.07
CA LYS A 27 0.71 12.47 10.16
C LYS A 27 -0.31 13.39 9.46
N ALA A 28 -0.83 12.98 8.30
CA ALA A 28 -1.84 13.72 7.57
C ALA A 28 -3.15 13.83 8.38
N HIS A 29 -3.55 12.78 9.09
CA HIS A 29 -4.68 12.83 10.03
C HIS A 29 -4.43 13.81 11.17
N ASP A 30 -3.28 13.69 11.84
CA ASP A 30 -2.93 14.52 13.00
C ASP A 30 -2.88 16.03 12.64
N GLN A 31 -2.57 16.34 11.38
CA GLN A 31 -2.43 17.71 10.86
C GLN A 31 -3.67 18.23 10.11
N GLY A 32 -4.68 17.38 9.86
CA GLY A 32 -5.86 17.77 9.06
C GLY A 32 -5.59 17.94 7.56
N ASN A 33 -4.57 17.29 7.01
CA ASN A 33 -4.20 17.36 5.60
C ASN A 33 -5.05 16.37 4.77
N LEU A 34 -6.29 16.76 4.44
CA LEU A 34 -7.28 15.91 3.78
C LEU A 34 -6.86 15.46 2.36
N ILE A 35 -6.23 16.33 1.57
CA ILE A 35 -5.74 15.96 0.23
C ILE A 35 -4.59 14.95 0.34
N GLU A 36 -3.68 15.13 1.29
CA GLU A 36 -2.58 14.20 1.52
C GLU A 36 -3.11 12.84 2.00
N GLY A 37 -4.05 12.84 2.95
CA GLY A 37 -4.75 11.64 3.40
C GLY A 37 -5.43 10.90 2.25
N LEU A 38 -6.11 11.63 1.35
CA LEU A 38 -6.80 11.07 0.19
C LEU A 38 -5.84 10.33 -0.74
N ILE A 39 -4.69 10.93 -1.02
CA ILE A 39 -3.65 10.35 -1.88
C ILE A 39 -3.05 9.10 -1.21
N LEU A 40 -2.75 9.17 0.09
CA LEU A 40 -2.13 8.08 0.83
C LEU A 40 -3.07 6.89 1.03
N TYR A 41 -4.36 7.13 1.31
CA TYR A 41 -5.37 6.09 1.36
C TYR A 41 -5.49 5.36 0.03
N ALA A 42 -5.56 6.10 -1.08
CA ALA A 42 -5.62 5.51 -2.40
C ALA A 42 -4.39 4.63 -2.70
N ALA A 43 -3.19 5.13 -2.40
CA ALA A 43 -1.96 4.38 -2.60
C ALA A 43 -1.90 3.09 -1.77
N LEU A 44 -2.29 3.14 -0.50
CA LEU A 44 -2.32 1.98 0.39
C LEU A 44 -3.38 0.95 -0.06
N THR A 45 -4.55 1.42 -0.49
CA THR A 45 -5.63 0.56 -0.98
C THR A 45 -5.22 -0.18 -2.26
N ASP A 46 -4.61 0.52 -3.22
CA ASP A 46 -4.04 -0.09 -4.43
C ASP A 46 -2.94 -1.10 -4.08
N ALA A 47 -2.05 -0.76 -3.13
CA ALA A 47 -1.00 -1.67 -2.68
C ALA A 47 -1.57 -2.96 -2.04
N PHE A 48 -2.61 -2.87 -1.22
CA PHE A 48 -3.27 -4.04 -0.65
C PHE A 48 -3.92 -4.93 -1.71
N LEU A 49 -4.60 -4.33 -2.69
CA LEU A 49 -5.18 -5.09 -3.80
C LEU A 49 -4.10 -5.78 -4.63
N ARG A 50 -2.97 -5.11 -4.93
CA ARG A 50 -1.83 -5.72 -5.62
C ARG A 50 -1.31 -6.94 -4.88
N ASN A 51 -1.09 -6.84 -3.56
CA ASN A 51 -0.69 -7.98 -2.74
C ASN A 51 -1.71 -9.12 -2.83
N MET A 52 -2.99 -8.85 -2.55
CA MET A 52 -4.00 -9.89 -2.50
C MET A 52 -4.20 -10.57 -3.86
N VAL A 53 -4.18 -9.82 -4.97
CA VAL A 53 -4.27 -10.37 -6.32
C VAL A 53 -3.01 -11.18 -6.64
N ALA A 54 -1.81 -10.68 -6.33
CA ALA A 54 -0.58 -11.43 -6.53
C ALA A 54 -0.60 -12.77 -5.77
N ILE A 55 -1.05 -12.77 -4.51
CA ILE A 55 -1.17 -13.99 -3.70
C ILE A 55 -2.19 -14.96 -4.32
N LYS A 56 -3.34 -14.46 -4.79
CA LYS A 56 -4.40 -15.29 -5.40
C LYS A 56 -4.00 -15.89 -6.74
N THR A 57 -3.24 -15.15 -7.54
CA THR A 57 -2.81 -15.55 -8.89
C THR A 57 -1.48 -16.27 -8.92
N GLY A 58 -0.70 -16.18 -7.83
CA GLY A 58 0.60 -16.80 -7.71
C GLY A 58 0.54 -18.32 -7.91
N THR A 59 1.57 -18.85 -8.57
CA THR A 59 1.63 -20.29 -8.85
C THR A 59 2.37 -21.01 -7.73
N LYS A 60 1.85 -22.17 -7.33
CA LYS A 60 2.52 -23.01 -6.33
C LYS A 60 3.80 -23.58 -6.94
N THR A 61 4.92 -23.26 -6.35
CA THR A 61 6.20 -23.88 -6.67
C THR A 61 6.20 -25.27 -6.03
N SER A 62 6.21 -26.32 -6.85
CA SER A 62 5.91 -27.72 -6.51
C SER A 62 6.53 -28.26 -5.20
N GLY A 63 5.71 -28.93 -4.36
CA GLY A 63 6.18 -30.00 -3.46
C GLY A 63 5.52 -30.13 -2.08
N HIS A 64 5.16 -29.02 -1.41
CA HIS A 64 4.72 -29.07 -0.01
C HIS A 64 3.21 -28.82 0.15
N LYS A 65 2.54 -29.71 0.88
CA LYS A 65 1.10 -29.64 1.24
C LYS A 65 0.77 -28.54 2.26
N SER A 66 1.72 -27.65 2.58
CA SER A 66 1.55 -26.52 3.49
C SER A 66 1.61 -25.22 2.71
N LEU A 67 0.56 -24.40 2.78
CA LEU A 67 0.54 -23.05 2.20
C LEU A 67 1.39 -22.12 3.07
N ARG A 68 2.67 -21.95 2.75
CA ARG A 68 3.45 -20.79 3.18
C ARG A 68 3.58 -19.82 2.01
N LEU A 69 3.55 -18.52 2.29
CA LEU A 69 3.74 -17.47 1.27
C LEU A 69 5.08 -17.67 0.53
N ASP A 70 6.07 -18.21 1.24
CA ASP A 70 7.41 -18.59 0.78
C ASP A 70 7.40 -19.61 -0.38
N ASP A 71 6.30 -20.35 -0.58
CA ASP A 71 6.17 -21.39 -1.62
C ASP A 71 5.44 -20.88 -2.89
N ILE A 72 5.04 -19.60 -2.93
CA ILE A 72 4.27 -19.00 -4.05
C ILE A 72 5.18 -18.12 -4.89
N ALA A 73 5.32 -18.45 -6.18
CA ALA A 73 5.96 -17.57 -7.14
C ALA A 73 4.99 -16.44 -7.52
N LEU A 74 5.33 -15.21 -7.12
CA LEU A 74 4.58 -14.00 -7.41
C LEU A 74 5.11 -13.30 -8.68
N ASP A 75 4.20 -12.69 -9.44
CA ASP A 75 4.58 -11.87 -10.60
C ASP A 75 5.06 -10.48 -10.14
N GLU A 76 6.32 -10.16 -10.43
CA GLU A 76 6.95 -8.88 -10.05
C GLU A 76 6.20 -7.65 -10.59
N ALA A 77 5.44 -7.78 -11.68
CA ALA A 77 4.63 -6.70 -12.26
C ALA A 77 3.55 -6.13 -11.31
N PHE A 78 3.21 -6.86 -10.24
CA PHE A 78 2.34 -6.34 -9.19
C PHE A 78 3.05 -5.33 -8.27
N PHE A 79 4.36 -5.46 -8.09
CA PHE A 79 5.15 -4.71 -7.09
C PHE A 79 6.15 -3.72 -7.70
N PHE A 80 6.43 -3.86 -8.99
CA PHE A 80 7.35 -3.01 -9.72
C PHE A 80 6.74 -2.59 -11.06
N HIS A 81 6.96 -1.33 -11.43
CA HIS A 81 6.58 -0.78 -12.73
C HIS A 81 7.86 -0.50 -13.52
N ASP A 82 7.99 -1.11 -14.69
CA ASP A 82 8.96 -0.70 -15.71
C ASP A 82 8.24 -0.15 -16.95
N GLU A 83 8.97 0.45 -17.89
CA GLU A 83 8.40 1.03 -19.12
C GLU A 83 7.76 0.00 -20.07
N LYS A 84 7.83 -1.31 -19.77
CA LYS A 84 7.36 -2.39 -20.64
C LYS A 84 6.21 -3.19 -20.04
N ARG A 85 6.10 -3.23 -18.71
CA ARG A 85 5.14 -4.04 -17.98
C ARG A 85 4.73 -3.34 -16.69
N TRP A 86 3.50 -2.86 -16.67
CA TRP A 86 2.85 -2.38 -15.45
C TRP A 86 1.34 -2.62 -15.49
N PHE A 87 0.74 -2.78 -14.31
CA PHE A 87 -0.71 -2.77 -14.15
C PHE A 87 -1.17 -1.40 -13.67
N THR A 88 -2.09 -0.80 -14.40
CA THR A 88 -2.84 0.37 -13.94
C THR A 88 -3.72 0.01 -12.76
N GLU A 89 -4.04 0.99 -11.91
CA GLU A 89 -4.93 0.81 -10.75
C GLU A 89 -6.29 0.21 -11.15
N ARG A 90 -6.87 0.65 -12.29
CA ARG A 90 -8.14 0.07 -12.78
C ARG A 90 -8.01 -1.37 -13.23
N GLN A 91 -6.86 -1.76 -13.80
CA GLN A 91 -6.59 -3.17 -14.10
C GLN A 91 -6.48 -3.99 -12.82
N ILE A 92 -5.83 -3.47 -11.77
CA ILE A 92 -5.78 -4.13 -10.46
C ILE A 92 -7.18 -4.29 -9.87
N PHE A 93 -8.04 -3.28 -9.93
CA PHE A 93 -9.43 -3.39 -9.45
C PHE A 93 -10.19 -4.48 -10.20
N GLN A 94 -10.02 -4.55 -11.52
CA GLN A 94 -10.68 -5.54 -12.36
C GLN A 94 -10.18 -6.96 -12.03
N MET A 95 -8.87 -7.15 -11.92
CA MET A 95 -8.29 -8.43 -11.52
C MET A 95 -8.72 -8.83 -10.11
N ALA A 96 -8.84 -7.89 -9.17
CA ALA A 96 -9.31 -8.17 -7.82
C ALA A 96 -10.76 -8.67 -7.80
N LEU A 97 -11.62 -8.13 -8.66
CA LEU A 97 -12.99 -8.63 -8.84
C LEU A 97 -12.99 -10.03 -9.47
N GLU A 98 -12.22 -10.22 -10.55
CA GLU A 98 -12.12 -11.50 -11.27
C GLU A 98 -11.55 -12.64 -10.43
N THR A 99 -10.67 -12.31 -9.47
CA THR A 99 -10.05 -13.26 -8.55
C THR A 99 -10.79 -13.39 -7.22
N GLU A 100 -11.97 -12.74 -7.10
CA GLU A 100 -12.84 -12.75 -5.92
C GLU A 100 -12.12 -12.27 -4.64
N VAL A 101 -11.09 -11.42 -4.78
CA VAL A 101 -10.46 -10.70 -3.66
C VAL A 101 -11.43 -9.64 -3.11
N ILE A 102 -12.18 -9.02 -4.02
CA ILE A 102 -13.22 -8.06 -3.72
C ILE A 102 -14.56 -8.47 -4.35
N ASP A 103 -15.65 -7.98 -3.78
CA ASP A 103 -16.99 -8.13 -4.35
C ASP A 103 -17.38 -6.96 -5.29
N GLU A 104 -18.54 -7.07 -5.94
CA GLU A 104 -19.05 -6.03 -6.85
C GLU A 104 -19.29 -4.68 -6.16
N ASN A 105 -19.68 -4.69 -4.88
CA ASN A 105 -19.94 -3.48 -4.12
C ASN A 105 -18.62 -2.75 -3.80
N GLU A 106 -17.60 -3.47 -3.33
CA GLU A 106 -16.25 -2.96 -3.11
C GLU A 106 -15.64 -2.44 -4.42
N PHE A 107 -15.82 -3.15 -5.54
CA PHE A 107 -15.36 -2.71 -6.86
C PHE A 107 -16.03 -1.40 -7.29
N LYS A 108 -17.34 -1.26 -7.08
CA LYS A 108 -18.08 -0.02 -7.36
C LYS A 108 -17.57 1.13 -6.49
N GLN A 109 -17.42 0.92 -5.19
CA GLN A 109 -16.92 1.92 -4.26
C GLN A 109 -15.51 2.38 -4.64
N LEU A 110 -14.60 1.47 -5.00
CA LEU A 110 -13.26 1.80 -5.48
C LEU A 110 -13.29 2.69 -6.73
N ASN A 111 -14.14 2.38 -7.71
CA ASN A 111 -14.25 3.19 -8.92
C ASN A 111 -14.83 4.59 -8.65
N GLU A 112 -15.78 4.71 -7.72
CA GLU A 112 -16.33 6.00 -7.28
C GLU A 112 -15.25 6.86 -6.60
N LEU A 113 -14.50 6.26 -5.66
CA LEU A 113 -13.41 6.93 -4.94
C LEU A 113 -12.22 7.29 -5.83
N TYR A 114 -11.88 6.43 -6.80
CA TYR A 114 -10.89 6.72 -7.84
C TYR A 114 -11.30 7.94 -8.67
N SER A 115 -12.57 7.98 -9.10
CA SER A 115 -13.11 9.09 -9.89
C SER A 115 -13.12 10.40 -9.11
N PHE A 116 -13.47 10.33 -7.81
CA PHE A 116 -13.40 11.47 -6.91
C PHE A 116 -11.96 11.95 -6.72
N ARG A 117 -11.03 11.07 -6.37
CA ARG A 117 -9.60 11.40 -6.22
C ARG A 117 -9.04 12.06 -7.47
N ASN A 118 -9.33 11.52 -8.66
CA ASN A 118 -8.86 12.11 -9.91
C ASN A 118 -9.44 13.52 -10.14
N ARG A 119 -10.67 13.79 -9.69
CA ARG A 119 -11.22 15.15 -9.70
C ARG A 119 -10.45 16.07 -8.74
N ILE A 120 -10.11 15.61 -7.55
CA ILE A 120 -9.30 16.40 -6.60
C ILE A 120 -7.90 16.64 -7.17
N VAL A 121 -7.17 15.59 -7.54
CA VAL A 121 -5.76 15.71 -7.97
C VAL A 121 -5.61 16.57 -9.23
N HIS A 122 -6.49 16.41 -10.23
CA HIS A 122 -6.32 17.07 -11.53
C HIS A 122 -7.22 18.28 -11.76
N ARG A 123 -8.32 18.40 -11.01
CA ARG A 123 -9.37 19.39 -11.27
C ARG A 123 -9.87 20.09 -10.01
N PHE A 124 -9.15 20.04 -8.88
CA PHE A 124 -9.60 20.71 -7.66
C PHE A 124 -9.94 22.18 -7.91
N ILE A 125 -9.00 22.92 -8.51
CA ILE A 125 -9.13 24.35 -8.83
C ILE A 125 -10.29 24.63 -9.80
N THR A 126 -10.54 23.73 -10.75
CA THR A 126 -11.57 23.89 -11.80
C THR A 126 -12.88 23.17 -11.47
N SER A 127 -13.03 22.70 -10.24
CA SER A 127 -14.23 22.04 -9.75
C SER A 127 -14.89 22.85 -8.64
N TYR A 128 -16.18 22.63 -8.42
CA TYR A 128 -16.92 23.22 -7.29
C TYR A 128 -16.75 22.43 -5.99
N VAL A 129 -15.72 21.60 -5.87
CA VAL A 129 -15.50 20.79 -4.68
C VAL A 129 -14.86 21.66 -3.60
N SER A 130 -15.51 21.72 -2.44
CA SER A 130 -14.96 22.36 -1.26
C SER A 130 -13.99 21.41 -0.53
N TYR A 131 -13.08 21.96 0.25
CA TYR A 131 -12.17 21.15 1.07
C TYR A 131 -12.94 20.27 2.08
N GLY A 132 -14.08 20.73 2.58
CA GLY A 132 -14.94 19.97 3.49
C GLY A 132 -15.56 18.72 2.86
N ASP A 133 -15.74 18.70 1.54
CA ASP A 133 -16.31 17.55 0.81
C ASP A 133 -15.35 16.35 0.79
N LEU A 134 -14.08 16.54 1.15
CA LEU A 134 -13.10 15.46 1.23
C LEU A 134 -13.30 14.60 2.48
N ALA A 135 -13.77 15.18 3.59
CA ALA A 135 -13.87 14.47 4.86
C ALA A 135 -14.80 13.23 4.79
N PRO A 136 -16.02 13.30 4.21
CA PRO A 136 -16.85 12.11 4.04
C PRO A 136 -16.18 11.05 3.16
N LYS A 137 -15.46 11.48 2.11
CA LYS A 137 -14.75 10.56 1.21
C LYS A 137 -13.55 9.89 1.86
N LEU A 138 -12.89 10.55 2.80
CA LEU A 138 -11.84 9.95 3.62
C LEU A 138 -12.39 8.89 4.57
N VAL A 139 -13.59 9.08 5.12
CA VAL A 139 -14.26 8.05 5.93
C VAL A 139 -14.60 6.82 5.09
N GLU A 140 -15.08 7.01 3.85
CA GLU A 140 -15.30 5.90 2.90
C GLU A 140 -13.97 5.16 2.59
N TYR A 141 -12.89 5.89 2.33
CA TYR A 141 -11.55 5.30 2.13
C TYR A 141 -11.06 4.55 3.36
N GLU A 142 -11.23 5.10 4.56
CA GLU A 142 -10.83 4.45 5.82
C GLU A 142 -11.56 3.11 6.02
N GLY A 143 -12.85 3.05 5.68
CA GLY A 143 -13.64 1.82 5.69
C GLY A 143 -13.04 0.74 4.79
N LEU A 144 -12.76 1.08 3.52
CA LEU A 144 -12.13 0.15 2.58
C LEU A 144 -10.71 -0.24 2.99
N TYR A 145 -9.90 0.73 3.43
CA TYR A 145 -8.55 0.50 3.93
C TYR A 145 -8.54 -0.55 5.05
N ASN A 146 -9.38 -0.36 6.07
CA ASN A 146 -9.45 -1.26 7.22
C ASN A 146 -9.95 -2.66 6.83
N ASN A 147 -10.91 -2.73 5.92
CA ASN A 147 -11.42 -3.99 5.40
C ASN A 147 -10.35 -4.75 4.60
N PHE A 148 -9.66 -4.08 3.68
CA PHE A 148 -8.63 -4.70 2.85
C PHE A 148 -7.39 -5.08 3.65
N PHE A 149 -7.02 -4.29 4.66
CA PHE A 149 -5.95 -4.65 5.58
C PHE A 149 -6.26 -5.96 6.30
N LYS A 150 -7.48 -6.12 6.84
CA LYS A 150 -7.91 -7.38 7.48
C LYS A 150 -7.95 -8.56 6.51
N LYS A 151 -8.40 -8.35 5.26
CA LYS A 151 -8.39 -9.38 4.22
C LYS A 151 -6.96 -9.82 3.91
N LEU A 152 -6.04 -8.88 3.77
CA LEU A 152 -4.63 -9.16 3.51
C LEU A 152 -3.98 -9.90 4.67
N GLU A 153 -4.17 -9.46 5.93
CA GLU A 153 -3.68 -10.18 7.11
C GLU A 153 -4.20 -11.63 7.17
N ALA A 154 -5.46 -11.85 6.79
CA ALA A 154 -6.03 -13.20 6.75
C ALA A 154 -5.40 -14.11 5.67
N MET A 155 -4.90 -13.52 4.58
CA MET A 155 -4.18 -14.22 3.50
C MET A 155 -2.71 -14.45 3.88
N GLU A 156 -2.06 -13.48 4.52
CA GLU A 156 -0.66 -13.51 4.97
C GLU A 156 -0.53 -14.26 6.30
N LYS A 157 -0.71 -15.59 6.30
CA LYS A 157 -0.32 -16.42 7.46
C LYS A 157 1.21 -16.60 7.50
N GLY A 158 1.93 -15.57 7.89
CA GLY A 158 3.38 -15.60 8.11
C GLY A 158 3.77 -15.78 9.59
N PRO A 159 4.95 -16.33 9.90
CA PRO A 159 5.49 -16.28 11.26
C PRO A 159 5.81 -14.82 11.66
N PRO A 160 5.73 -14.46 12.95
CA PRO A 160 6.13 -13.14 13.40
C PRO A 160 7.62 -12.90 13.11
N ILE A 161 7.94 -11.72 12.57
CA ILE A 161 9.32 -11.28 12.31
C ILE A 161 10.08 -10.99 13.61
N SER A 162 11.39 -11.25 13.60
CA SER A 162 12.27 -11.05 14.76
C SER A 162 12.47 -9.57 15.11
N ASP A 163 12.94 -9.30 16.33
CA ASP A 163 13.21 -7.95 16.83
C ASP A 163 14.28 -7.22 16.00
N GLU A 164 15.27 -7.96 15.50
CA GLU A 164 16.35 -7.44 14.66
C GLU A 164 15.82 -7.00 13.28
N GLU A 165 14.97 -7.82 12.65
CA GLU A 165 14.28 -7.49 11.40
C GLU A 165 13.35 -6.29 11.56
N ARG A 166 12.61 -6.19 12.67
CA ARG A 166 11.78 -5.01 12.97
C ARG A 166 12.61 -3.72 13.07
N ASN A 167 13.76 -3.78 13.74
CA ASN A 167 14.63 -2.62 13.90
C ASN A 167 15.28 -2.18 12.58
N ALA A 168 15.73 -3.14 11.77
CA ALA A 168 16.24 -2.88 10.42
C ALA A 168 15.17 -2.24 9.54
N MET A 169 13.94 -2.79 9.58
CA MET A 169 12.78 -2.24 8.88
C MET A 169 12.48 -0.79 9.30
N HIS A 170 12.46 -0.52 10.61
CA HIS A 170 12.21 0.82 11.13
C HIS A 170 13.25 1.84 10.62
N LYS A 171 14.54 1.46 10.62
CA LYS A 171 15.63 2.31 10.09
C LYS A 171 15.46 2.63 8.60
N ARG A 172 15.08 1.64 7.78
CA ARG A 172 14.84 1.83 6.35
C ARG A 172 13.64 2.74 6.08
N ILE A 173 12.54 2.58 6.84
CA ILE A 173 11.35 3.45 6.77
C ILE A 173 11.70 4.90 7.08
N LEU A 174 12.50 5.15 8.13
CA LEU A 174 12.92 6.50 8.51
C LEU A 174 13.75 7.19 7.42
N ARG A 175 14.67 6.45 6.77
CA ARG A 175 15.43 6.97 5.63
C ARG A 175 14.50 7.38 4.48
N LYS A 176 13.47 6.59 4.19
CA LYS A 176 12.49 6.89 3.12
C LYS A 176 11.65 8.14 3.40
N ILE A 177 11.36 8.43 4.66
CA ILE A 177 10.69 9.66 5.10
C ILE A 177 11.67 10.86 5.12
N GLY A 178 12.97 10.64 4.85
CA GLY A 178 14.00 11.67 4.87
C GLY A 178 14.44 12.08 6.29
N ARG A 179 14.18 11.25 7.31
CA ARG A 179 14.61 11.48 8.70
C ARG A 179 15.89 10.71 8.99
N GLN A 180 16.90 11.39 9.55
CA GLN A 180 18.05 10.73 10.13
C GLN A 180 17.71 10.17 11.53
N LEU A 181 18.27 9.02 11.87
CA LEU A 181 18.33 8.59 13.27
C LEU A 181 19.15 9.63 14.03
N LYS A 182 18.57 10.28 15.05
CA LYS A 182 19.41 10.84 16.11
C LYS A 182 20.02 9.62 16.80
N GLU A 183 21.33 9.43 16.65
CA GLU A 183 22.06 8.55 17.54
C GLU A 183 21.77 9.05 18.96
N THR A 184 21.07 8.24 19.74
CA THR A 184 21.05 8.40 21.19
C THR A 184 22.43 8.03 21.70
N GLY A 185 23.38 8.94 21.48
CA GLY A 185 24.66 8.98 22.17
C GLY A 185 24.47 9.84 23.41
N THR A 186 24.37 9.17 24.54
CA THR A 186 24.66 9.63 25.90
C THR A 186 25.19 11.06 26.02
N GLU A 187 24.33 11.96 26.51
CA GLU A 187 24.80 13.10 27.31
C GLU A 187 25.38 12.55 28.61
N THR A 188 26.69 12.73 28.78
CA THR A 188 27.35 12.87 30.08
C THR A 188 28.01 14.24 30.11
#